data_AF-A0A5S6QLI0-F1
#
_entry.id   AF-A0A5S6QLI0-F1
#
_cell.length_a   1.000
_cell.length_b   1.000
_cell.length_c   1.000
_cell.angle_alpha   90.00
_cell.angle_beta   90.00
_cell.angle_gamma   90.00
#
_symmetry.space_group_name_H-M   'P 1'
#
loop_
_entity.id
_entity.type
_entity.pdbx_description
1 polymer ?
#
loop_
_entity_poly.entity_id
_entity_poly.type
_entity_poly.pdbx_seq_one_letter_code
_entity_poly.pdbx_strand_id
1 'polypeptide(L)'
;MKSSFVTVLLSFYTAWTNAQNCGGVPTQNLVTLSRVFNFATTDNRLVDSTIATTLQGQGFINLGSIGKILSQNDSSVCGFLHPVRALYSNPLSTTYYIMNDLLYAQRQADGYIPQGTLGWAVPGVGMCGATQKIYELFKVPEGIIQAPESMVSQYLSAGYTYQGVSFAIWPTS
;
A
#
# COMPACT_ATOMS: atom_id res chain seq x y z
N MET A 1 59.46 -15.09 43.71
CA MET A 1 58.03 -14.95 43.37
C MET A 1 57.91 -13.89 42.28
N LYS A 2 57.57 -14.28 41.04
CA LYS A 2 57.37 -13.36 39.92
C LYS A 2 55.87 -13.03 39.83
N SER A 3 55.52 -11.76 40.06
CA SER A 3 54.14 -11.27 39.90
C SER A 3 54.00 -10.72 38.48
N SER A 4 53.23 -11.41 37.64
CA SER A 4 52.85 -10.92 36.31
C SER A 4 51.64 -9.98 36.44
N PHE A 5 51.82 -8.72 36.06
CA PHE A 5 50.72 -7.77 35.87
C PHE A 5 50.02 -8.08 34.55
N VAL A 6 48.72 -8.37 34.60
CA VAL A 6 47.85 -8.49 33.42
C VAL A 6 47.24 -7.11 33.17
N THR A 7 47.65 -6.47 32.07
CA THR A 7 47.06 -5.22 31.59
C THR A 7 45.75 -5.54 30.87
N VAL A 8 44.63 -5.06 31.42
CA VAL A 8 43.31 -5.14 30.77
C VAL A 8 43.20 -3.98 29.78
N LEU A 9 43.20 -4.29 28.48
CA LEU A 9 42.88 -3.34 27.42
C LEU A 9 41.36 -3.15 27.38
N LEU A 10 40.90 -1.98 27.82
CA LEU A 10 39.52 -1.52 27.62
C LEU A 10 39.36 -1.06 26.17
N SER A 11 38.82 -1.93 25.32
CA SER A 11 38.34 -1.56 23.98
C SER A 11 37.06 -0.74 24.11
N PHE A 12 37.17 0.57 23.87
CA PHE A 12 36.01 1.43 23.69
C PHE A 12 35.39 1.12 22.32
N TYR A 13 34.29 0.36 22.30
CA TYR A 13 33.43 0.27 21.13
C TYR A 13 32.70 1.60 20.96
N THR A 14 33.06 2.37 19.94
CA THR A 14 32.22 3.49 19.48
C THR A 14 30.99 2.88 18.81
N ALA A 15 29.87 2.87 19.53
CA ALA A 15 28.58 2.57 18.94
C ALA A 15 28.26 3.65 17.90
N TRP A 16 28.39 3.31 16.62
CA TRP A 16 27.81 4.10 15.55
C TRP A 16 26.30 4.05 15.70
N THR A 17 25.70 5.13 16.21
CA THR A 17 24.26 5.32 16.15
C THR A 17 23.88 5.69 14.72
N ASN A 18 23.85 4.71 13.82
CA ASN A 18 22.96 4.79 12.67
C ASN A 18 21.54 4.64 13.22
N ALA A 19 21.01 5.71 13.82
CA ALA A 19 19.60 5.82 14.10
C ALA A 19 18.90 5.76 12.74
N GLN A 20 18.49 4.56 12.33
CA GLN A 20 17.65 4.37 11.18
C GLN A 20 16.36 5.14 11.51
N ASN A 21 16.12 6.25 10.81
CA ASN A 21 14.92 7.05 11.00
C ASN A 21 13.74 6.23 10.47
N CYS A 22 13.17 5.35 11.30
CA CYS A 22 12.13 4.42 10.85
C CYS A 22 10.77 5.11 10.56
N GLY A 23 10.61 6.39 10.93
CA GLY A 23 9.35 7.13 10.80
C GLY A 23 9.46 8.45 10.03
N GLY A 24 10.49 8.62 9.20
CA GLY A 24 10.60 9.81 8.34
C GLY A 24 9.43 9.89 7.36
N VAL A 25 9.02 11.12 7.03
CA VAL A 25 7.97 11.37 6.04
C VAL A 25 8.62 11.47 4.65
N PRO A 26 8.30 10.57 3.71
CA PRO A 26 8.82 10.67 2.34
C PRO A 26 8.35 11.96 1.67
N THR A 27 9.26 12.66 0.99
CA THR A 27 8.97 13.89 0.24
C THR A 27 9.25 13.78 -1.26
N GLN A 28 9.93 12.71 -1.68
CA GLN A 28 10.27 12.41 -3.06
C GLN A 28 9.53 11.17 -3.54
N ASN A 29 9.43 10.98 -4.86
CA ASN A 29 8.87 9.78 -5.50
C ASN A 29 7.40 9.46 -5.14
N LEU A 30 6.69 10.41 -4.52
CA LEU A 30 5.25 10.32 -4.31
C LEU A 30 4.54 10.61 -5.63
N VAL A 31 3.78 9.63 -6.11
CA VAL A 31 2.93 9.75 -7.30
C VAL A 31 1.47 9.78 -6.90
N THR A 32 0.67 10.55 -7.64
CA THR A 32 -0.77 10.64 -7.42
C THR A 32 -1.41 9.28 -7.69
N LEU A 33 -2.11 8.76 -6.69
CA LEU A 33 -2.93 7.56 -6.82
C LEU A 33 -4.37 7.98 -7.11
N SER A 34 -4.90 7.48 -8.22
CA SER A 34 -6.27 7.73 -8.66
C SER A 34 -7.07 6.45 -8.67
N ARG A 35 -8.39 6.61 -8.61
CA ARG A 35 -9.33 5.51 -8.80
C ARG A 35 -9.92 5.61 -10.19
N VAL A 36 -9.94 4.49 -10.91
CA VAL A 36 -10.57 4.38 -12.23
C VAL A 36 -11.62 3.28 -12.22
N PHE A 37 -12.66 3.43 -13.05
CA PHE A 37 -13.73 2.45 -13.13
C PHE A 37 -14.20 2.25 -14.57
N ASN A 38 -14.38 1.01 -14.98
CA ASN A 38 -14.96 0.66 -16.27
C ASN A 38 -16.40 0.15 -16.06
N PHE A 39 -17.39 0.89 -16.56
CA PHE A 39 -18.80 0.54 -16.41
C PHE A 39 -19.22 -0.71 -17.19
N ALA A 40 -18.52 -1.03 -18.28
CA ALA A 40 -18.84 -2.19 -19.11
C ALA A 40 -18.39 -3.50 -18.46
N THR A 41 -17.22 -3.50 -17.81
CA THR A 41 -16.65 -4.68 -17.14
C THR A 41 -16.84 -4.68 -15.63
N THR A 42 -17.39 -3.60 -15.06
CA THR A 42 -17.49 -3.33 -13.62
C THR A 42 -16.14 -3.34 -12.89
N ASP A 43 -15.04 -3.18 -13.63
CA ASP A 43 -13.68 -3.27 -13.12
C ASP A 43 -13.30 -1.97 -12.40
N ASN A 44 -12.91 -2.11 -11.13
CA ASN A 44 -12.43 -1.01 -10.30
C ASN A 44 -10.93 -1.14 -10.01
N ARG A 45 -10.16 -0.09 -10.35
CA ARG A 45 -8.71 -0.10 -10.16
C ARG A 45 -8.21 1.16 -9.46
N LEU A 46 -7.21 0.97 -8.63
CA LEU A 46 -6.28 1.99 -8.16
C LEU A 46 -5.07 2.00 -9.09
N VAL A 47 -4.71 3.18 -9.57
CA VAL A 47 -3.63 3.37 -10.55
C VAL A 47 -2.92 4.70 -10.32
N ASP A 48 -1.64 4.77 -10.66
CA ASP A 48 -0.95 6.06 -10.72
C ASP A 48 -1.50 6.92 -11.88
N SER A 49 -1.18 8.22 -11.86
CA SER A 49 -1.64 9.19 -12.87
C SER A 49 -1.20 8.87 -14.31
N THR A 50 -0.05 8.20 -14.48
CA THR A 50 0.47 7.82 -15.80
C THR A 50 -0.38 6.70 -16.39
N ILE A 51 -0.68 5.68 -15.59
CA ILE A 51 -1.50 4.54 -16.00
C ILE A 51 -2.97 4.94 -16.16
N ALA A 52 -3.49 5.86 -15.33
CA ALA A 52 -4.86 6.36 -15.44
C ALA A 52 -5.20 6.84 -16.85
N THR A 53 -4.30 7.63 -17.47
CA THR A 53 -4.49 8.17 -18.83
C THR A 53 -4.57 7.05 -19.87
N THR A 54 -3.71 6.03 -19.74
CA THR A 54 -3.72 4.85 -20.63
C THR A 54 -5.03 4.09 -20.52
N LEU A 55 -5.53 3.86 -19.30
CA LEU A 55 -6.77 3.14 -19.07
C LEU A 55 -8.02 3.91 -19.53
N GLN A 56 -7.98 5.24 -19.52
CA GLN A 56 -9.07 6.04 -20.10
C GLN A 56 -9.28 5.74 -21.59
N GLY A 57 -8.19 5.51 -22.34
CA GLY A 57 -8.26 5.04 -23.73
C GLY A 57 -8.87 3.63 -23.90
N GLN A 58 -9.00 2.87 -22.82
CA GLN A 58 -9.59 1.53 -22.76
C GLN A 58 -11.01 1.53 -22.17
N GLY A 59 -11.64 2.71 -22.04
CA GLY A 59 -13.01 2.86 -21.56
C GLY A 59 -13.15 2.99 -20.04
N PHE A 60 -12.06 3.14 -19.30
CA PHE A 60 -12.14 3.51 -17.89
C PHE A 60 -12.45 4.99 -17.72
N ILE A 61 -13.23 5.33 -16.69
CA ILE A 61 -13.46 6.70 -16.25
C ILE A 61 -12.59 6.94 -15.01
N ASN A 62 -11.88 8.06 -14.99
CA ASN A 62 -11.13 8.50 -13.83
C ASN A 62 -12.09 9.13 -12.81
N LEU A 63 -12.19 8.52 -11.65
CA LEU A 63 -13.06 8.94 -10.54
C LEU A 63 -12.36 9.93 -9.60
N GLY A 64 -11.13 10.34 -9.93
CA GLY A 64 -10.37 11.33 -9.19
C GLY A 64 -9.22 10.74 -8.39
N SER A 65 -8.40 11.65 -7.87
CA SER A 65 -7.30 11.34 -6.97
C SER A 65 -7.82 10.94 -5.59
N ILE A 66 -7.20 9.92 -5.01
CA ILE A 66 -7.53 9.42 -3.67
C ILE A 66 -6.37 9.58 -2.68
N GLY A 67 -5.21 10.07 -3.13
CA GLY A 67 -4.01 10.25 -2.33
C GLY A 67 -2.73 10.14 -3.15
N LYS A 68 -1.62 9.89 -2.47
CA LYS A 68 -0.30 9.68 -3.06
C LYS A 68 0.31 8.40 -2.52
N ILE A 69 0.97 7.64 -3.38
CA ILE A 69 1.71 6.42 -3.03
C ILE A 69 3.17 6.59 -3.47
N LEU A 70 4.11 5.93 -2.79
CA LEU A 70 5.49 5.92 -3.26
C LEU A 70 5.62 5.02 -4.48
N SER A 71 6.30 5.51 -5.52
CA SER A 71 6.60 4.75 -6.75
C SER A 71 7.85 3.88 -6.63
N GLN A 72 8.61 4.00 -5.53
CA GLN A 72 9.82 3.24 -5.25
C GLN A 72 9.95 2.98 -3.75
N ASN A 73 10.70 1.94 -3.37
CA ASN A 73 11.00 1.67 -1.97
C ASN A 73 11.98 2.71 -1.39
N ASP A 74 11.54 3.48 -0.40
CA ASP A 74 12.38 4.41 0.37
C ASP A 74 12.45 4.00 1.86
N SER A 75 12.75 2.73 2.09
CA SER A 75 12.86 2.15 3.45
C SER A 75 13.93 2.81 4.33
N SER A 76 14.88 3.55 3.72
CA SER A 76 15.83 4.40 4.43
C SER A 76 15.17 5.58 5.15
N VAL A 77 14.07 6.11 4.60
CA VAL A 77 13.29 7.21 5.18
C VAL A 77 12.11 6.68 5.99
N CYS A 78 11.43 5.64 5.51
CA CYS A 78 10.29 5.04 6.18
C CYS A 78 10.46 3.52 6.31
N GLY A 79 10.87 3.06 7.50
CA GLY A 79 11.11 1.63 7.75
C GLY A 79 9.85 0.75 7.74
N PHE A 80 8.67 1.35 7.67
CA PHE A 80 7.37 0.66 7.68
C PHE A 80 6.78 0.41 6.29
N LEU A 81 7.53 0.68 5.20
CA LEU A 81 7.04 0.48 3.85
C LEU A 81 6.89 -1.01 3.52
N HIS A 82 5.73 -1.37 2.97
CA HIS A 82 5.57 -2.64 2.25
C HIS A 82 5.00 -2.40 0.85
N PRO A 83 5.30 -3.28 -0.12
CA PRO A 83 4.70 -3.19 -1.44
C PRO A 83 3.21 -3.48 -1.39
N VAL A 84 2.43 -2.67 -2.09
CA VAL A 84 1.01 -2.91 -2.36
C VAL A 84 0.91 -3.65 -3.69
N ARG A 85 0.62 -4.94 -3.65
CA ARG A 85 0.58 -5.80 -4.85
C ARG A 85 -0.84 -5.99 -5.35
N ALA A 86 -1.02 -5.98 -6.66
CA ALA A 86 -2.31 -6.15 -7.32
C ALA A 86 -2.53 -7.62 -7.73
N LEU A 87 -3.71 -8.15 -7.41
CA LEU A 87 -4.19 -9.47 -7.78
C LEU A 87 -5.58 -9.37 -8.42
N TYR A 88 -5.76 -9.89 -9.62
CA TYR A 88 -7.04 -9.87 -10.32
C TYR A 88 -7.83 -11.17 -10.13
N SER A 89 -9.13 -11.04 -9.88
CA SER A 89 -10.07 -12.15 -9.81
C SER A 89 -10.91 -12.19 -11.08
N ASN A 90 -10.77 -13.24 -11.90
CA ASN A 90 -11.65 -13.46 -13.04
C ASN A 90 -13.12 -13.67 -12.62
N PRO A 91 -13.45 -14.48 -11.58
CA PRO A 91 -14.84 -14.71 -11.21
C PRO A 91 -15.57 -13.48 -10.68
N LEU A 92 -14.84 -12.56 -10.03
CA LEU A 92 -15.42 -11.36 -9.41
C LEU A 92 -15.17 -10.08 -10.23
N SER A 93 -14.41 -10.18 -11.33
CA SER A 93 -14.01 -9.04 -12.19
C SER A 93 -13.44 -7.84 -11.42
N THR A 94 -12.64 -8.10 -10.39
CA THR A 94 -12.08 -7.05 -9.52
C THR A 94 -10.59 -7.26 -9.25
N THR A 95 -9.87 -6.15 -9.04
CA THR A 95 -8.47 -6.15 -8.60
C THR A 95 -8.38 -5.90 -7.09
N TYR A 96 -7.70 -6.79 -6.39
CA TYR A 96 -7.40 -6.70 -4.96
C TYR A 96 -5.95 -6.24 -4.74
N TYR A 97 -5.75 -5.24 -3.88
CA TYR A 97 -4.47 -4.63 -3.52
C TYR A 97 -4.02 -5.08 -2.13
N ILE A 98 -2.94 -5.87 -2.05
CA ILE A 98 -2.54 -6.58 -0.83
C ILE A 98 -1.11 -6.22 -0.43
N MET A 99 -0.94 -5.84 0.85
CA MET A 99 0.38 -5.69 1.47
C MET A 99 0.87 -6.98 2.15
N ASN A 100 -0.04 -7.76 2.76
CA ASN A 100 0.31 -8.95 3.53
C ASN A 100 0.77 -10.12 2.64
N ASP A 101 1.98 -10.63 2.88
CA ASP A 101 2.59 -11.72 2.09
C ASP A 101 1.81 -13.03 2.15
N LEU A 102 1.33 -13.42 3.33
CA LEU A 102 0.59 -14.67 3.51
C LEU A 102 -0.75 -14.60 2.78
N LEU A 103 -1.46 -13.48 2.90
CA LEU A 103 -2.73 -13.28 2.20
C LEU A 103 -2.52 -13.23 0.67
N TYR A 104 -1.46 -12.56 0.20
CA TYR A 104 -1.12 -12.52 -1.22
C TYR A 104 -0.88 -13.93 -1.78
N ALA A 105 -0.06 -14.73 -1.10
CA ALA A 105 0.20 -16.12 -1.49
C ALA A 105 -1.08 -16.98 -1.46
N GLN A 106 -1.91 -16.82 -0.43
CA GLN A 106 -3.18 -17.54 -0.33
C GLN A 106 -4.13 -17.17 -1.47
N ARG A 107 -4.27 -15.88 -1.81
CA ARG A 107 -5.16 -15.46 -2.91
C ARG A 107 -4.67 -15.94 -4.27
N GLN A 108 -3.37 -16.04 -4.49
CA GLN A 108 -2.85 -16.72 -5.68
C GLN A 108 -3.23 -18.20 -5.72
N ALA A 109 -3.14 -18.91 -4.59
CA ALA A 109 -3.60 -20.29 -4.48
C ALA A 109 -5.12 -20.43 -4.72
N ASP A 110 -5.90 -19.42 -4.35
CA ASP A 110 -7.33 -19.31 -4.63
C ASP A 110 -7.64 -18.96 -6.11
N GLY A 111 -6.62 -18.79 -6.96
CA GLY A 111 -6.75 -18.55 -8.40
C GLY A 111 -6.72 -17.09 -8.84
N TYR A 112 -6.34 -16.15 -7.96
CA TYR A 112 -6.12 -14.76 -8.34
C TYR A 112 -4.82 -14.61 -9.15
N ILE A 113 -4.84 -13.70 -10.12
CA ILE A 113 -3.74 -13.51 -11.08
C ILE A 113 -2.89 -12.28 -10.70
N PRO A 114 -1.57 -12.41 -10.52
CA PRO A 114 -0.65 -11.29 -10.34
C PRO A 114 -0.73 -10.23 -11.43
N GLN A 115 -0.85 -8.97 -11.03
CA GLN A 115 -0.83 -7.80 -11.92
C GLN A 115 0.31 -6.81 -11.61
N GLY A 116 1.24 -7.19 -10.73
CA GLY A 116 2.40 -6.38 -10.36
C GLY A 116 2.20 -5.56 -9.08
N THR A 117 3.05 -4.56 -8.89
CA THR A 117 3.08 -3.71 -7.69
C THR A 117 2.52 -2.34 -8.02
N LEU A 118 1.51 -1.90 -7.27
CA LEU A 118 0.93 -0.56 -7.37
C LEU A 118 1.89 0.53 -6.88
N GLY A 119 2.64 0.21 -5.81
CA GLY A 119 3.59 1.12 -5.17
C GLY A 119 3.91 0.65 -3.75
N TRP A 120 4.44 1.57 -2.94
CA TRP A 120 4.80 1.33 -1.54
C TRP A 120 3.96 2.20 -0.62
N ALA A 121 3.40 1.59 0.41
CA ALA A 121 2.54 2.22 1.41
C ALA A 121 2.89 1.69 2.81
N VAL A 122 2.19 2.18 3.82
CA VAL A 122 2.38 1.75 5.21
C VAL A 122 1.13 1.03 5.73
N PRO A 123 1.28 0.05 6.64
CA PRO A 123 0.15 -0.77 7.09
C PRO A 123 -0.78 -0.03 8.03
N GLY A 124 -0.30 1.03 8.70
CA GLY A 124 -1.04 1.75 9.72
C GLY A 124 -1.10 3.25 9.47
N VAL A 125 -2.23 3.84 9.86
CA VAL A 125 -2.45 5.29 9.82
C VAL A 125 -1.45 6.00 10.74
N GLY A 126 -0.90 7.12 10.28
CA GLY A 126 0.07 7.94 10.99
C GLY A 126 1.52 7.49 10.83
N MET A 127 1.77 6.26 10.36
CA MET A 127 3.13 5.80 10.07
C MET A 127 3.73 6.66 8.94
N CYS A 128 4.91 7.21 9.17
CA CYS A 128 5.62 8.03 8.17
C CYS A 128 4.77 9.18 7.58
N GLY A 129 3.83 9.72 8.37
CA GLY A 129 2.94 10.80 7.93
C GLY A 129 1.81 10.38 6.99
N ALA A 130 1.59 9.09 6.76
CA ALA A 130 0.49 8.60 5.93
C ALA A 130 -0.83 8.64 6.71
N THR A 131 -1.69 9.62 6.41
CA THR A 131 -2.96 9.84 7.13
C THR A 131 -4.19 9.42 6.32
N GLN A 132 -4.05 9.16 5.03
CA GLN A 132 -5.15 8.80 4.15
C GLN A 132 -5.40 7.30 4.20
N LYS A 133 -6.54 6.89 4.78
CA LYS A 133 -6.97 5.49 4.86
C LYS A 133 -7.52 4.99 3.52
N ILE A 134 -7.12 3.80 3.13
CA ILE A 134 -7.77 3.00 2.08
C ILE A 134 -8.50 1.84 2.76
N TYR A 135 -9.82 1.88 2.68
CA TYR A 135 -10.71 0.90 3.31
C TYR A 135 -11.02 -0.25 2.37
N GLU A 136 -11.12 -1.44 2.95
CA GLU A 136 -11.53 -2.66 2.26
C GLU A 136 -13.02 -2.91 2.50
N LEU A 137 -13.76 -3.15 1.42
CA LEU A 137 -15.14 -3.59 1.49
C LEU A 137 -15.38 -4.76 0.54
N PHE A 138 -16.35 -5.60 0.85
CA PHE A 138 -16.67 -6.79 0.07
C PHE A 138 -18.16 -6.99 -0.12
N LYS A 139 -18.57 -7.45 -1.31
CA LYS A 139 -19.94 -7.85 -1.61
C LYS A 139 -19.95 -8.99 -2.62
N VAL A 140 -20.88 -9.94 -2.48
CA VAL A 140 -21.11 -10.96 -3.52
C VAL A 140 -22.24 -10.48 -4.43
N PRO A 141 -22.09 -10.59 -5.77
CA PRO A 141 -20.97 -11.16 -6.52
C PRO A 141 -19.87 -10.17 -6.93
N GLU A 142 -19.91 -8.90 -6.52
CA GLU A 142 -19.04 -7.82 -7.02
C GLU A 142 -17.58 -7.88 -6.53
N GLY A 143 -17.29 -8.64 -5.48
CA GLY A 143 -15.96 -8.83 -4.92
C GLY A 143 -15.48 -7.70 -4.00
N ILE A 144 -14.16 -7.55 -3.93
CA ILE A 144 -13.47 -6.58 -3.09
C ILE A 144 -13.42 -5.21 -3.79
N ILE A 145 -13.67 -4.14 -3.03
CA ILE A 145 -13.36 -2.76 -3.41
C ILE A 145 -12.45 -2.16 -2.34
N GLN A 146 -11.45 -1.40 -2.79
CA GLN A 146 -10.60 -0.60 -1.92
C GLN A 146 -10.75 0.89 -2.25
N ALA A 147 -11.19 1.67 -1.27
CA ALA A 147 -11.67 3.03 -1.49
C ALA A 147 -11.30 3.98 -0.35
N PRO A 148 -11.20 5.30 -0.63
CA PRO A 148 -10.99 6.31 0.41
C PRO A 148 -12.23 6.47 1.30
N GLU A 149 -12.03 7.09 2.45
CA GLU A 149 -13.07 7.35 3.47
C GLU A 149 -14.36 7.96 2.92
N SER A 150 -14.22 8.93 2.00
CA SER A 150 -15.34 9.66 1.41
C SER A 150 -16.35 8.76 0.67
N MET A 151 -15.97 7.54 0.29
CA MET A 151 -16.83 6.62 -0.45
C MET A 151 -17.39 5.48 0.39
N VAL A 152 -16.93 5.31 1.64
CA VAL A 152 -17.31 4.15 2.47
C VAL A 152 -18.81 4.11 2.70
N SER A 153 -19.44 5.24 3.05
CA SER A 153 -20.89 5.30 3.31
C SER A 153 -21.73 4.90 2.09
N GLN A 154 -21.29 5.28 0.89
CA GLN A 154 -21.93 4.90 -0.37
C GLN A 154 -21.86 3.38 -0.57
N TYR A 155 -20.69 2.76 -0.35
CA TYR A 155 -20.53 1.31 -0.52
C TYR A 155 -21.32 0.51 0.52
N LEU A 156 -21.33 0.96 1.77
CA LEU A 156 -22.16 0.35 2.83
C LEU A 156 -23.65 0.41 2.47
N SER A 157 -24.12 1.56 1.97
CA SER A 157 -25.51 1.73 1.51
C SER A 157 -25.84 0.86 0.29
N ALA A 158 -24.84 0.55 -0.54
CA ALA A 158 -24.96 -0.37 -1.67
C ALA A 158 -24.85 -1.87 -1.30
N GLY A 159 -24.77 -2.18 0.00
CA GLY A 159 -24.76 -3.54 0.54
C GLY A 159 -23.38 -4.17 0.68
N TYR A 160 -22.30 -3.40 0.56
CA TYR A 160 -20.96 -3.91 0.85
C TYR A 160 -20.75 -4.06 2.36
N THR A 161 -19.99 -5.07 2.75
CA THR A 161 -19.55 -5.31 4.13
C THR A 161 -18.16 -4.73 4.33
N TYR A 162 -17.97 -3.98 5.42
CA TYR A 162 -16.67 -3.46 5.83
C TYR A 162 -15.71 -4.58 6.25
N GLN A 163 -14.46 -4.55 5.76
CA GLN A 163 -13.43 -5.54 6.10
C GLN A 163 -12.19 -4.96 6.78
N GLY A 164 -12.07 -3.63 6.90
CA GLY A 164 -10.96 -2.98 7.60
C GLY A 164 -10.32 -1.84 6.83
N VAL A 165 -9.18 -1.37 7.33
CA VAL A 165 -8.24 -0.53 6.57
C VAL A 165 -7.23 -1.46 5.94
N SER A 166 -7.14 -1.49 4.61
CA SER A 166 -6.13 -2.32 3.92
C SER A 166 -4.74 -1.74 4.10
N PHE A 167 -4.60 -0.43 3.94
CA PHE A 167 -3.35 0.31 4.05
C PHE A 167 -3.58 1.82 4.15
N ALA A 168 -2.54 2.55 4.53
CA ALA A 168 -2.54 4.01 4.58
C ALA A 168 -1.55 4.60 3.57
N ILE A 169 -1.97 5.70 2.95
CA ILE A 169 -1.21 6.45 1.94
C ILE A 169 -1.10 7.93 2.34
N TRP A 170 -0.37 8.72 1.56
CA TRP A 170 -0.20 10.15 1.84
C TRP A 170 -1.33 10.98 1.22
N PRO A 171 -1.70 12.13 1.83
CA PRO A 171 -2.68 13.03 1.25
C PRO A 171 -2.17 13.66 -0.05
N THR A 172 -3.09 14.16 -0.88
CA THR A 172 -2.76 14.79 -2.17
C THR A 172 -1.95 16.09 -2.01
N SER A 173 -2.31 16.90 -1.01
CA SER A 173 -1.69 18.17 -0.56
C SER A 173 -2.69 18.87 0.33
#